data_AF-A0A7M1MFI2-F1
#
_entry.id   AF-A0A7M1MFI2-F1
#
_cell.length_a   1.000
_cell.length_b   1.000
_cell.length_c   1.000
_cell.angle_alpha   90.00
_cell.angle_beta   90.00
_cell.angle_gamma   90.00
#
_symmetry.space_group_name_H-M   'P 1'
#
loop_
_entity.id
_entity.type
_entity.pdbx_description
1 polymer ?
#
loop_
_entity_poly.entity_id
_entity_poly.type
_entity_poly.pdbx_seq_one_letter_code
_entity_poly.pdbx_strand_id
1 'polypeptide(L)'
;MSIYDEEFYKQQSQGSYQSAKEIIPIINNFIPNIQSVLDVGCGIGTWLKAWQEQNELIKIFGVDGNDISESFFYIDKSNYKKIDLTTTANTILNDIKQSLKDTDYRRGGGKIV
;
A
#
# COMPACT_ATOMS: atom_id res chain seq x y z
N MET A 1 5.32 16.80 -17.28
CA MET A 1 5.43 15.35 -17.61
C MET A 1 6.02 14.69 -16.37
N SER A 2 5.27 13.79 -15.73
CA SER A 2 5.79 13.00 -14.61
C SER A 2 6.70 11.89 -15.17
N ILE A 3 7.81 11.57 -14.51
CA ILE A 3 8.65 10.41 -14.84
C ILE A 3 7.91 9.11 -14.50
N TYR A 4 7.03 9.14 -13.50
CA TYR A 4 6.18 8.04 -13.08
C TYR A 4 4.79 8.18 -13.72
N ASP A 5 4.72 7.96 -15.02
CA ASP A 5 3.48 7.98 -15.79
C ASP A 5 2.93 6.57 -16.04
N GLU A 6 1.82 6.48 -16.76
CA GLU A 6 1.18 5.21 -17.10
C GLU A 6 2.09 4.29 -17.91
N GLU A 7 2.94 4.82 -18.78
CA GLU A 7 3.83 4.02 -19.64
C GLU A 7 4.97 3.42 -18.82
N PHE A 8 5.55 4.19 -17.90
CA PHE A 8 6.48 3.68 -16.90
C PHE A 8 5.87 2.48 -16.15
N TYR A 9 4.63 2.64 -15.68
CA TYR A 9 3.98 1.59 -14.89
C TYR A 9 3.61 0.35 -15.72
N LYS A 10 3.26 0.46 -17.01
CA LYS A 10 3.08 -0.72 -17.88
C LYS A 10 4.34 -1.57 -17.98
N GLN A 11 5.50 -0.94 -18.00
CA GLN A 11 6.78 -1.63 -18.19
C GLN A 11 7.34 -2.17 -16.87
N GLN A 12 7.16 -1.44 -15.76
CA GLN A 12 7.81 -1.76 -14.48
C GLN A 12 6.97 -2.67 -13.58
N SER A 13 5.65 -2.51 -13.58
CA SER A 13 4.76 -3.08 -12.55
C SER A 13 4.83 -4.60 -12.44
N GLN A 14 4.87 -5.31 -13.56
CA GLN A 14 4.92 -6.76 -13.57
C GLN A 14 6.20 -7.29 -12.90
N GLY A 15 7.35 -6.67 -13.19
CA GLY A 15 8.62 -7.05 -12.57
C GLY A 15 8.65 -6.77 -11.06
N SER A 16 8.07 -5.63 -10.65
CA SER A 16 7.90 -5.28 -9.23
C SER A 16 7.03 -6.31 -8.51
N TYR A 17 5.88 -6.66 -9.09
CA TYR A 17 4.96 -7.64 -8.54
C TYR A 17 5.59 -9.04 -8.40
N GLN A 18 6.33 -9.52 -9.41
CA GLN A 18 7.04 -10.80 -9.29
C GLN A 18 8.10 -10.77 -8.18
N SER A 19 8.83 -9.66 -8.05
CA SER A 19 9.80 -9.49 -6.97
C SER A 19 9.14 -9.55 -5.60
N ALA A 20 7.97 -8.91 -5.43
CA ALA A 20 7.21 -8.96 -4.19
C ALA A 20 6.77 -10.39 -3.83
N LYS A 21 6.32 -11.18 -4.81
CA LYS A 21 5.91 -12.58 -4.59
C LYS A 21 7.04 -13.48 -4.09
N GLU A 22 8.27 -13.22 -4.50
CA GLU A 22 9.44 -13.97 -4.02
C GLU A 22 9.88 -13.52 -2.62
N ILE A 23 9.83 -12.22 -2.33
CA ILE A 23 10.34 -11.65 -1.08
C ILE A 23 9.37 -11.82 0.09
N ILE A 24 8.06 -11.67 -0.13
CA ILE A 24 7.06 -11.70 0.95
C ILE A 24 7.08 -13.02 1.75
N PRO A 25 7.16 -14.22 1.13
CA PRO A 25 7.29 -15.47 1.88
C PRO A 25 8.53 -15.51 2.78
N ILE A 26 9.64 -14.93 2.32
CA ILE A 26 10.87 -14.83 3.10
C ILE A 26 10.63 -13.94 4.31
N ILE A 27 10.01 -12.77 4.14
CA ILE A 27 9.65 -11.88 5.26
C ILE A 27 8.76 -12.61 6.27
N ASN A 28 7.74 -13.33 5.82
CA ASN A 28 6.83 -14.08 6.69
C ASN A 28 7.54 -15.18 7.50
N ASN A 29 8.61 -15.76 6.99
CA ASN A 29 9.42 -16.74 7.73
C ASN A 29 10.21 -16.09 8.88
N PHE A 30 10.66 -14.83 8.72
CA PHE A 30 11.39 -14.10 9.75
C PHE A 30 10.48 -13.37 10.73
N ILE A 31 9.34 -12.88 10.25
CA ILE A 31 8.36 -12.11 11.02
C ILE A 31 7.00 -12.79 10.84
N PRO A 32 6.69 -13.81 11.66
CA PRO A 32 5.43 -14.52 11.54
C PRO A 32 4.25 -13.65 12.00
N ASN A 33 3.06 -13.95 11.48
CA ASN A 33 1.79 -13.34 11.89
C ASN A 33 1.66 -11.83 11.63
N ILE A 34 2.21 -11.33 10.51
CA ILE A 34 1.94 -9.95 10.07
C ILE A 34 0.44 -9.81 9.75
N GLN A 35 -0.21 -8.84 10.39
CA GLN A 35 -1.66 -8.59 10.22
C GLN A 35 -1.96 -7.32 9.43
N SER A 36 -0.98 -6.43 9.29
CA SER A 36 -1.14 -5.16 8.59
C SER A 36 0.15 -4.70 7.94
N VAL A 37 0.05 -4.11 6.75
CA VAL A 37 1.17 -3.59 5.97
C VAL A 37 0.85 -2.17 5.52
N LEU A 38 1.77 -1.25 5.80
CA LEU A 38 1.84 0.07 5.17
C LEU A 38 3.00 0.05 4.17
N ASP A 39 2.71 0.30 2.90
CA ASP A 39 3.72 0.42 1.84
C ASP A 39 3.92 1.89 1.47
N VAL A 40 5.14 2.40 1.68
CA VAL A 40 5.52 3.81 1.46
C VAL A 40 6.34 3.89 0.18
N GLY A 41 5.86 4.66 -0.80
CA GLY A 41 6.37 4.57 -2.16
C GLY A 41 5.76 3.37 -2.90
N CYS A 42 4.47 3.09 -2.67
CA CYS A 42 3.82 1.86 -3.13
C CYS A 42 3.57 1.82 -4.65
N GLY A 43 3.85 2.90 -5.37
CA GLY A 43 3.54 3.03 -6.78
C GLY A 43 2.03 2.88 -7.01
N ILE A 44 1.70 1.83 -7.76
CA ILE A 44 0.33 1.41 -8.08
C ILE A 44 -0.15 0.21 -7.24
N GLY A 45 0.57 -0.13 -6.16
CA GLY A 45 0.17 -1.15 -5.19
C GLY A 45 0.59 -2.58 -5.52
N THR A 46 1.63 -2.79 -6.34
CA THR A 46 2.06 -4.15 -6.75
C THR A 46 2.47 -5.03 -5.57
N TRP A 47 3.19 -4.48 -4.58
CA TRP A 47 3.59 -5.21 -3.37
C TRP A 47 2.41 -5.49 -2.44
N LEU A 48 1.51 -4.52 -2.29
CA LEU A 48 0.30 -4.69 -1.49
C LEU A 48 -0.63 -5.76 -2.05
N LYS A 49 -0.75 -5.86 -3.38
CA LYS A 49 -1.46 -6.94 -4.06
C LYS A 49 -0.83 -8.30 -3.74
N ALA A 50 0.49 -8.42 -3.82
CA ALA A 50 1.19 -9.65 -3.48
C ALA A 50 0.99 -10.05 -2.00
N TRP A 51 0.93 -9.07 -1.08
CA TRP A 51 0.58 -9.32 0.32
C TRP A 51 -0.83 -9.89 0.48
N GLN A 52 -1.84 -9.31 -0.18
CA GLN A 52 -3.22 -9.79 -0.13
C GLN A 52 -3.38 -11.20 -0.70
N GLU A 53 -2.58 -11.57 -1.71
CA GLU A 53 -2.61 -12.94 -2.26
C GLU A 53 -2.04 -13.99 -1.30
N GLN A 54 -1.12 -13.61 -0.40
CA GLN A 54 -0.60 -14.49 0.64
C GLN A 54 -1.57 -14.62 1.82
N ASN A 55 -2.34 -13.55 2.10
CA ASN A 55 -3.33 -13.52 3.16
C ASN A 55 -4.44 -12.52 2.80
N GLU A 56 -5.60 -13.03 2.39
CA GLU A 56 -6.74 -12.19 1.97
C GLU A 56 -7.27 -11.27 3.09
N LEU A 57 -7.01 -11.62 4.36
CA LEU A 57 -7.44 -10.85 5.53
C LEU A 57 -6.43 -9.80 5.98
N ILE A 58 -5.27 -9.71 5.33
CA ILE A 58 -4.23 -8.74 5.71
C ILE A 58 -4.71 -7.32 5.43
N LYS A 59 -4.56 -6.44 6.42
CA LYS A 59 -4.90 -5.03 6.27
C LYS A 59 -3.79 -4.34 5.49
N ILE A 60 -4.11 -3.80 4.32
CA ILE A 60 -3.13 -3.09 3.49
C ILE A 60 -3.45 -1.61 3.41
N PHE A 61 -2.41 -0.79 3.34
CA PHE A 61 -2.55 0.61 2.96
C PHE A 61 -1.29 1.07 2.24
N GLY A 62 -1.45 1.86 1.18
CA GLY A 62 -0.35 2.37 0.36
C GLY A 62 -0.34 3.88 0.31
N VAL A 63 0.87 4.46 0.32
CA VAL A 63 1.04 5.90 0.12
C VAL A 63 2.09 6.18 -0.94
N ASP A 64 1.78 7.09 -1.86
CA ASP A 64 2.68 7.53 -2.93
C ASP A 64 2.21 8.89 -3.49
N GLY A 65 3.01 9.53 -4.34
CA GLY A 65 2.68 10.79 -5.02
C GLY A 65 1.96 10.62 -6.37
N ASN A 66 1.60 9.39 -6.77
CA ASN A 66 1.10 9.11 -8.13
C ASN A 66 -0.21 9.82 -8.48
N ASP A 67 -0.29 10.23 -9.74
CA ASP A 67 -1.45 10.86 -10.37
C ASP A 67 -1.74 10.19 -11.71
N ILE A 68 -2.22 8.94 -11.64
CA ILE A 68 -2.53 8.11 -12.81
C ILE A 68 -3.94 7.54 -12.69
N SER A 69 -4.49 7.03 -13.81
CA SER A 69 -5.81 6.40 -13.83
C SER A 69 -5.95 5.26 -12.81
N GLU A 70 -7.11 5.17 -12.17
CA GLU A 70 -7.44 4.10 -11.20
C GLU A 70 -7.33 2.70 -11.82
N SER A 71 -7.53 2.58 -13.14
CA SER A 71 -7.43 1.32 -13.87
C SER A 71 -6.03 0.68 -13.81
N PHE A 72 -5.01 1.43 -13.41
CA PHE A 72 -3.65 0.92 -13.25
C PHE A 72 -3.41 0.33 -11.84
N PHE A 73 -4.25 0.63 -10.86
CA PHE A 73 -4.02 0.17 -9.50
C PHE A 73 -4.24 -1.33 -9.36
N TYR A 74 -3.29 -2.01 -8.70
CA TYR A 74 -3.35 -3.43 -8.39
C TYR A 74 -4.16 -3.74 -7.13
N ILE A 75 -4.57 -2.69 -6.42
CA ILE A 75 -5.37 -2.73 -5.18
C ILE A 75 -6.57 -1.80 -5.32
N ASP A 76 -7.59 -2.02 -4.49
CA ASP A 76 -8.70 -1.07 -4.36
C ASP A 76 -8.16 0.31 -3.97
N LYS A 77 -8.61 1.36 -4.68
CA LYS A 77 -8.15 2.73 -4.49
C LYS A 77 -8.43 3.27 -3.07
N SER A 78 -9.41 2.70 -2.36
CA SER A 78 -9.68 3.00 -0.95
C SER A 78 -8.51 2.63 -0.01
N ASN A 79 -7.63 1.73 -0.42
CA ASN A 79 -6.41 1.36 0.31
C ASN A 79 -5.18 2.19 -0.12
N TYR A 80 -5.38 3.30 -0.82
CA TYR A 80 -4.30 4.17 -1.28
C TYR A 80 -4.55 5.63 -0.91
N LYS A 81 -3.49 6.34 -0.51
CA LYS A 81 -3.52 7.80 -0.34
C LYS A 81 -2.41 8.46 -1.14
N LYS A 82 -2.77 9.49 -1.91
CA LYS A 82 -1.81 10.38 -2.53
C LYS A 82 -1.19 11.29 -1.46
N ILE A 83 0.12 11.23 -1.28
CA ILE A 83 0.91 12.05 -0.34
C ILE A 83 2.17 12.52 -1.08
N ASP A 84 2.58 13.76 -0.83
CA ASP A 84 3.88 14.25 -1.29
C ASP A 84 4.99 13.62 -0.43
N LEU A 85 5.75 12.67 -0.99
CA LEU A 85 6.85 12.00 -0.30
C LEU A 85 8.18 12.79 -0.40
N THR A 86 8.20 13.94 -1.07
CA THR A 86 9.42 14.76 -1.24
C THR A 86 9.67 15.74 -0.08
N THR A 87 8.73 15.82 0.85
CA THR A 87 8.78 16.69 2.03
C THR A 87 9.46 16.01 3.23
N THR A 88 9.45 16.66 4.38
CA THR A 88 10.04 16.12 5.61
C THR A 88 9.26 14.93 6.16
N ALA A 89 9.96 14.00 6.82
CA ALA A 89 9.32 12.84 7.47
C ALA A 89 8.19 13.23 8.44
N ASN A 90 8.34 14.35 9.16
CA ASN A 90 7.29 14.84 10.07
C ASN A 90 6.02 15.24 9.30
N THR A 91 6.17 15.91 8.16
CA THR A 91 5.02 16.26 7.30
C THR A 91 4.36 15.01 6.74
N ILE A 92 5.14 14.07 6.19
CA ILE A 92 4.62 12.79 5.66
C ILE A 92 3.83 12.04 6.74
N LEU A 93 4.38 11.92 7.95
CA LEU A 93 3.71 11.24 9.06
C LEU A 93 2.41 11.93 9.48
N ASN A 94 2.35 13.26 9.42
CA ASN A 94 1.13 14.00 9.74
C ASN A 94 0.04 13.76 8.68
N ASP A 95 0.40 13.74 7.39
CA ASP A 95 -0.53 13.48 6.30
C ASP A 95 -1.10 12.06 6.36
N ILE A 96 -0.25 11.07 6.64
CA ILE A 96 -0.68 9.69 6.89
C ILE A 96 -1.66 9.65 8.07
N LYS A 97 -1.32 10.28 9.20
CA LYS A 97 -2.21 10.31 10.37
C LYS A 97 -3.54 10.98 10.11
N GLN A 98 -3.60 11.99 9.25
CA GLN A 98 -4.86 12.64 8.86
C GLN A 98 -5.72 11.68 8.04
N SER A 99 -5.13 10.96 7.08
CA SER A 99 -5.88 9.96 6.29
C SER A 99 -6.46 8.83 7.14
N LEU A 100 -5.79 8.45 8.24
CA LEU A 100 -6.29 7.44 9.18
C LEU A 100 -7.49 7.90 10.02
N LYS A 101 -7.76 9.22 10.10
CA LYS A 101 -8.95 9.76 10.78
C LYS A 101 -10.19 9.73 9.88
N ASP A 102 -9.99 9.78 8.57
CA ASP A 102 -11.06 9.74 7.57
C ASP A 102 -11.48 8.30 7.24
N THR A 103 -10.58 7.33 7.39
CA THR A 103 -10.89 5.90 7.39
C THR A 103 -11.30 5.50 8.80
N ASP A 104 -12.60 5.50 9.10
CA ASP A 104 -13.14 5.14 10.41
C ASP A 104 -12.32 4.07 11.14
N TYR A 105 -11.72 4.47 12.26
CA TYR A 105 -11.45 3.57 13.37
C TYR A 105 -12.79 2.94 13.75
N ARG A 106 -13.16 1.84 13.07
CA ARG A 106 -14.15 0.90 13.57
C ARG A 106 -13.60 0.44 14.91
N ARG A 107 -13.99 1.12 15.99
CA ARG A 107 -13.98 0.57 17.34
C ARG A 107 -14.51 -0.85 17.17
N GLY A 108 -13.66 -1.84 17.44
CA GLY A 108 -14.09 -3.21 17.62
C GLY A 108 -15.06 -3.24 18.79
N GLY A 109 -16.32 -2.91 18.52
CA GLY A 109 -17.46 -3.13 19.40
C GLY A 109 -17.86 -4.59 19.33
N GLY A 110 -16.89 -5.49 19.49
CA GLY A 110 -17.18 -6.85 19.91
C GLY A 110 -17.36 -6.79 21.42
N LYS A 111 -18.60 -6.75 21.88
CA LYS A 111 -18.89 -7.18 23.25
C LYS A 111 -18.42 -8.63 23.32
N ILE A 112 -17.45 -8.91 24.19
CA ILE A 112 -17.26 -10.23 24.75
C ILE A 112 -18.47 -10.44 25.66
N VAL A 113 -19.45 -11.19 25.17
CA VAL A 113 -20.39 -12.02 25.95
C VAL A 113 -20.57 -13.31 25.20
#